data_AF-A0A1Q7RE98-F1
#
_entry.id   AF-A0A1Q7RE98-F1
#
_cell.length_a   1.000
_cell.length_b   1.000
_cell.length_c   1.000
_cell.angle_alpha   90.00
_cell.angle_beta   90.00
_cell.angle_gamma   90.00
#
_symmetry.space_group_name_H-M   'P 1'
#
loop_
_entity.id
_entity.type
_entity.pdbx_description
1 polymer ?
#
loop_
_entity_poly.entity_id
_entity_poly.type
_entity_poly.pdbx_seq_one_letter_code
_entity_poly.pdbx_strand_id
1 'polypeptide(L)'
;MGGRPLTAMNLCNFPARNIDKASLRKILEGGFSKIKEAGATLVGGHTVRDDELKYGLSVTGLIHPKRILTNAAARPGDHLVLTKPIGTGVIITGFRRGLASDELLMRAVDWMAALNRVACETMLEFDPHACTDVTGFGLSGHALGMAKGSNVRMRIRFKDVPRYEESLELIGQGVATSVTASNMQAAGDYLTFSGNFTDEERWLIVDPQTSGGLLVSLPADQAPTLVARLHERGNRVAAVVGEVVPADGRPGLEIVK
;
A
#
# COMPACT_ATOMS: atom_id res chain seq x y z
N MET A 1 -6.71 -9.91 1.74
CA MET A 1 -7.77 -10.80 2.29
C MET A 1 -8.89 -11.12 1.31
N GLY A 2 -9.51 -10.15 0.62
CA GLY A 2 -10.65 -10.45 -0.28
C GLY A 2 -12.03 -10.36 0.39
N GLY A 3 -12.12 -9.71 1.55
CA GLY A 3 -13.36 -9.56 2.30
C GLY A 3 -14.13 -8.29 1.95
N ARG A 4 -15.43 -8.31 2.24
CA ARG A 4 -16.31 -7.13 2.13
C ARG A 4 -16.54 -6.53 3.53
N PRO A 5 -16.23 -5.25 3.75
CA PRO A 5 -16.50 -4.60 5.04
C PRO A 5 -18.02 -4.52 5.30
N LEU A 6 -18.44 -4.70 6.54
CA LEU A 6 -19.84 -4.65 6.97
C LEU A 6 -20.09 -3.57 8.02
N THR A 7 -19.28 -3.56 9.07
CA THR A 7 -19.40 -2.61 10.17
C THR A 7 -18.04 -2.00 10.50
N ALA A 8 -18.07 -0.77 11.01
CA ALA A 8 -16.90 -0.08 11.51
C ALA A 8 -17.21 0.59 12.86
N MET A 9 -16.20 0.69 13.71
CA MET A 9 -16.22 1.49 14.94
C MET A 9 -15.10 2.52 14.90
N ASN A 10 -15.43 3.77 15.24
CA ASN A 10 -14.43 4.84 15.31
C ASN A 10 -13.52 4.66 16.52
N LEU A 11 -12.22 4.89 16.31
CA LEU A 11 -11.22 5.02 17.36
C LEU A 11 -10.59 6.41 17.22
N CYS A 12 -10.78 7.26 18.22
CA CYS A 12 -10.32 8.64 18.16
C CYS A 12 -9.57 9.02 19.44
N ASN A 13 -8.40 9.61 19.28
CA ASN A 13 -7.60 10.11 20.38
C ASN A 13 -7.67 11.65 20.38
N PHE A 14 -8.34 12.23 21.37
CA PHE A 14 -8.69 13.65 21.48
C PHE A 14 -8.98 14.03 22.95
N PRO A 15 -8.66 15.24 23.46
CA PRO A 15 -8.20 16.43 22.75
C PRO A 15 -6.71 16.44 22.45
N ALA A 16 -6.37 16.54 21.17
CA ALA A 16 -5.00 16.78 20.74
C ALA A 16 -4.63 18.26 20.87
N ARG A 17 -3.34 18.54 21.09
CA ARG A 17 -2.84 19.91 21.11
C ARG A 17 -3.13 20.59 19.75
N ASN A 18 -3.62 21.83 19.81
CA ASN A 18 -3.87 22.68 18.64
C ASN A 18 -4.92 22.16 17.63
N ILE A 19 -5.76 21.18 17.99
CA ILE A 19 -6.88 20.74 17.16
C ILE A 19 -8.20 21.17 17.81
N ASP A 20 -8.96 22.00 17.10
CA ASP A 20 -10.27 22.44 17.57
C ASP A 20 -11.38 21.41 17.25
N LYS A 21 -12.55 21.60 17.88
CA LYS A 21 -13.70 20.71 17.69
C LYS A 21 -14.22 20.74 16.25
N ALA A 22 -14.07 21.85 15.54
CA ALA A 22 -14.51 21.98 14.15
C ALA A 22 -13.65 21.13 13.20
N SER A 23 -12.33 21.12 13.40
CA SER A 23 -11.40 20.26 12.66
C SER A 23 -11.64 18.79 12.97
N LEU A 24 -11.85 18.43 14.25
CA LEU A 24 -12.23 17.07 14.64
C LEU A 24 -13.52 16.63 13.92
N ARG A 25 -14.54 17.49 13.89
CA ARG A 25 -15.80 17.21 13.20
C ARG A 25 -15.57 16.87 11.72
N LYS A 26 -14.75 17.65 11.01
CA LYS A 26 -14.41 17.39 9.59
C LYS A 26 -13.70 16.05 9.39
N ILE A 27 -12.80 15.67 10.31
CA ILE A 27 -12.12 14.36 10.27
C ILE A 27 -13.13 13.22 10.40
N LEU A 28 -14.03 13.32 11.39
CA LEU A 28 -15.08 12.32 11.62
C LEU A 28 -16.06 12.25 10.43
N GLU A 29 -16.43 13.39 9.85
CA GLU A 29 -17.28 13.47 8.66
C GLU A 29 -16.62 12.81 7.44
N GLY A 30 -15.32 13.05 7.22
CA GLY A 30 -14.54 12.39 6.16
C GLY A 30 -14.47 10.87 6.35
N GLY A 31 -14.17 10.42 7.56
CA GLY A 31 -14.17 9.00 7.92
C GLY A 31 -15.53 8.34 7.71
N PHE A 32 -16.61 8.98 8.17
CA PHE A 32 -17.98 8.51 7.98
C PHE A 32 -18.36 8.43 6.49
N SER A 33 -18.03 9.46 5.71
CA SER A 33 -18.24 9.47 4.25
C SER A 33 -17.57 8.27 3.58
N LYS A 34 -16.32 7.97 3.95
CA LYS A 34 -15.57 6.84 3.38
C LYS A 34 -16.10 5.48 3.83
N ILE A 35 -16.60 5.34 5.06
CA ILE A 35 -17.30 4.13 5.54
C ILE A 35 -18.57 3.89 4.70
N LYS A 36 -19.36 4.94 4.45
CA LYS A 36 -20.56 4.87 3.63
C LYS A 36 -20.22 4.51 2.19
N GLU A 37 -19.21 5.14 1.61
CA GLU A 37 -18.70 4.77 0.29
C GLU A 37 -18.27 3.30 0.25
N ALA A 38 -17.65 2.79 1.31
CA ALA A 38 -17.26 1.38 1.47
C ALA A 38 -18.44 0.41 1.66
N GLY A 39 -19.68 0.91 1.75
CA GLY A 39 -20.89 0.09 1.91
C GLY A 39 -20.98 -0.54 3.31
N ALA A 40 -20.25 0.00 4.28
CA ALA A 40 -20.25 -0.44 5.67
C ALA A 40 -21.06 0.52 6.55
N THR A 41 -21.42 0.05 7.74
CA THR A 41 -22.18 0.84 8.73
C THR A 41 -21.29 1.24 9.90
N LEU A 42 -21.26 2.52 10.24
CA LEU A 42 -20.65 2.98 11.49
C LEU A 42 -21.58 2.60 12.65
N VAL A 43 -21.14 1.68 13.51
CA VAL A 43 -21.97 1.12 14.60
C VAL A 43 -21.59 1.64 15.99
N GLY A 44 -20.65 2.57 16.06
CA GLY A 44 -20.23 3.20 17.31
C GLY A 44 -18.79 3.69 17.24
N GLY A 45 -18.21 3.92 18.41
CA GLY A 45 -16.80 4.30 18.53
C GLY A 45 -16.40 4.61 19.96
N HIS A 46 -15.12 4.89 20.15
CA HIS A 46 -14.56 5.28 21.43
C HIS A 46 -13.59 6.45 21.26
N THR A 47 -13.57 7.33 22.26
CA THR A 47 -12.65 8.47 22.31
C THR A 47 -11.76 8.36 23.54
N VAL A 48 -10.44 8.39 23.31
CA VAL A 48 -9.41 8.33 24.36
C VAL A 48 -8.74 9.70 24.46
N ARG A 49 -8.41 10.16 25.67
CA ARG A 49 -7.63 11.40 25.84
C ARG A 49 -6.17 11.15 25.46
N ASP A 50 -5.61 12.03 24.64
CA ASP A 50 -4.24 11.93 24.14
C ASP A 50 -3.79 13.31 23.66
N ASP A 51 -2.52 13.65 23.87
CA ASP A 51 -1.94 14.92 23.44
C ASP A 51 -1.77 15.01 21.91
N GLU A 52 -1.74 13.86 21.23
CA GLU A 52 -1.64 13.75 19.78
C GLU A 52 -2.93 13.21 19.16
N LEU A 53 -3.33 13.82 18.04
CA LEU A 53 -4.50 13.38 17.29
C LEU A 53 -4.21 12.04 16.61
N LYS A 54 -4.96 11.01 16.98
CA LYS A 54 -4.98 9.72 16.27
C LYS A 54 -6.41 9.41 15.89
N TYR A 55 -6.62 8.98 14.66
CA TYR A 55 -7.93 8.58 14.16
C TYR A 55 -7.79 7.31 13.34
N GLY A 56 -8.66 6.35 13.59
CA GLY A 56 -8.69 5.08 12.89
C GLY A 56 -10.02 4.37 13.09
N LEU A 57 -10.13 3.17 12.50
CA LEU A 57 -11.33 2.37 12.53
C LEU A 57 -10.99 0.94 12.95
N SER A 58 -11.84 0.33 13.77
CA SER A 58 -11.95 -1.13 13.84
C SER A 58 -13.01 -1.57 12.85
N VAL A 59 -12.68 -2.50 11.95
CA VAL A 59 -13.56 -2.91 10.84
C VAL A 59 -13.85 -4.40 10.94
N THR A 60 -15.13 -4.77 10.86
CA THR A 60 -15.59 -6.15 10.71
C THR A 60 -16.09 -6.37 9.29
N GLY A 61 -15.67 -7.46 8.66
CA GLY A 61 -16.06 -7.81 7.30
C GLY A 61 -16.45 -9.28 7.16
N LEU A 62 -17.03 -9.62 6.02
CA LEU A 62 -17.41 -10.97 5.65
C LEU A 62 -16.52 -11.47 4.51
N ILE A 63 -16.12 -12.73 4.60
CA ILE A 63 -15.40 -13.41 3.52
C ILE A 63 -15.83 -14.88 3.49
N HIS A 64 -15.95 -15.44 2.28
CA HIS A 64 -16.19 -16.86 2.15
C HIS A 64 -14.93 -17.64 2.60
N PRO A 65 -15.03 -18.65 3.49
CA PRO A 65 -13.84 -19.32 4.04
C PRO A 65 -12.90 -19.92 2.99
N LYS A 66 -13.45 -20.39 1.87
CA LYS A 66 -12.65 -20.91 0.72
C LYS A 66 -12.02 -19.85 -0.18
N ARG A 67 -12.27 -18.56 0.07
CA ARG A 67 -11.77 -17.43 -0.72
C ARG A 67 -10.87 -16.48 0.11
N ILE A 68 -10.39 -16.94 1.26
CA ILE A 68 -9.48 -16.15 2.09
C ILE A 68 -8.12 -16.07 1.39
N LEU A 69 -7.76 -14.86 0.95
CA LEU A 69 -6.42 -14.57 0.43
C LEU A 69 -5.49 -14.22 1.57
N THR A 70 -4.43 -15.01 1.71
CA THR A 70 -3.31 -14.74 2.63
C THR A 70 -2.17 -14.06 1.87
N ASN A 71 -1.18 -13.59 2.60
CA ASN A 71 0.11 -13.17 2.06
C ASN A 71 1.13 -14.32 2.09
N ALA A 72 0.73 -15.58 2.21
CA ALA A 72 1.64 -16.70 2.49
C ALA A 72 1.45 -17.87 1.50
N ALA A 73 0.91 -17.59 0.32
CA ALA A 73 0.56 -18.61 -0.66
C ALA A 73 1.02 -18.27 -2.09
N ALA A 74 1.91 -17.29 -2.26
CA ALA A 74 2.49 -16.96 -3.56
C ALA A 74 3.30 -18.14 -4.11
N ARG A 75 3.28 -18.35 -5.43
CA ARG A 75 3.88 -19.53 -6.06
C ARG A 75 4.92 -19.13 -7.10
N PRO A 76 6.03 -19.87 -7.24
CA PRO A 76 6.93 -19.69 -8.38
C PRO A 76 6.17 -19.76 -9.71
N GLY A 77 6.44 -18.82 -10.61
CA GLY A 77 5.73 -18.64 -11.88
C GLY A 77 4.54 -17.68 -11.80
N ASP A 78 4.17 -17.20 -10.62
CA ASP A 78 3.18 -16.11 -10.50
C ASP A 78 3.76 -14.79 -11.01
N HIS A 79 2.89 -13.95 -11.56
CA HIS A 79 3.17 -12.54 -11.79
C HIS A 79 2.64 -11.69 -10.62
N LEU A 80 3.28 -10.53 -10.43
CA LEU A 80 2.95 -9.57 -9.38
C LEU A 80 2.25 -8.36 -10.00
N VAL A 81 1.07 -8.00 -9.47
CA VAL A 81 0.32 -6.79 -9.88
C VAL A 81 0.24 -5.82 -8.71
N LEU A 82 0.63 -4.56 -8.93
CA LEU A 82 0.50 -3.46 -7.97
C LEU A 82 -0.60 -2.49 -8.43
N THR A 83 -1.50 -2.09 -7.53
CA THR A 83 -2.73 -1.38 -7.91
C THR A 83 -2.78 0.10 -7.54
N LYS A 84 -1.73 0.68 -6.95
CA LYS A 84 -1.59 2.12 -6.68
C LYS A 84 -0.12 2.52 -6.77
N PRO A 85 0.17 3.80 -7.06
CA PRO A 85 1.54 4.29 -7.04
C PRO A 85 2.15 4.28 -5.63
N ILE A 86 3.47 4.15 -5.55
CA ILE A 86 4.26 4.35 -4.33
C ILE A 86 4.86 5.77 -4.28
N GLY A 87 5.28 6.20 -3.08
CA GLY A 87 5.94 7.49 -2.82
C GLY A 87 5.17 8.46 -1.93
N THR A 88 4.05 8.01 -1.35
CA THR A 88 3.17 8.87 -0.52
C THR A 88 3.84 9.34 0.78
N GLY A 89 4.70 8.53 1.39
CA GLY A 89 5.40 8.88 2.63
C GLY A 89 6.33 10.08 2.46
N VAL A 90 7.13 10.06 1.40
CA VAL A 90 7.98 11.19 1.00
C VAL A 90 7.15 12.42 0.67
N ILE A 91 6.06 12.30 -0.09
CA ILE A 91 5.21 13.45 -0.47
C ILE A 91 4.63 14.14 0.77
N ILE A 92 4.06 13.37 1.71
CA ILE A 92 3.51 13.92 2.96
C ILE A 92 4.61 14.63 3.75
N THR A 93 5.80 14.04 3.81
CA THR A 93 6.92 14.61 4.55
C THR A 93 7.48 15.87 3.87
N GLY A 94 7.62 15.85 2.55
CA GLY A 94 8.04 16.99 1.73
C GLY A 94 7.05 18.15 1.86
N PHE A 95 5.75 17.87 1.85
CA PHE A 95 4.72 18.88 2.06
C PHE A 95 4.85 19.56 3.44
N ARG A 96 5.02 18.78 4.51
CA ARG A 96 5.24 19.33 5.86
C ARG A 96 6.52 20.17 5.97
N ARG A 97 7.50 19.94 5.09
CA ARG A 97 8.75 20.71 5.00
C ARG A 97 8.67 21.89 4.03
N GLY A 98 7.52 22.12 3.37
CA GLY A 98 7.35 23.17 2.36
C GLY A 98 8.05 22.88 1.02
N LEU A 99 8.37 21.61 0.74
CA LEU A 99 9.09 21.17 -0.46
C LEU A 99 8.18 20.53 -1.52
N ALA A 100 6.95 20.17 -1.16
CA ALA A 100 5.94 19.65 -2.09
C ALA A 100 4.80 20.65 -2.26
N SER A 101 4.27 20.75 -3.48
CA SER A 101 3.13 21.61 -3.78
C SER A 101 1.82 21.04 -3.22
N ASP A 102 0.81 21.91 -3.02
CA ASP A 102 -0.55 21.50 -2.70
C ASP A 102 -1.12 20.54 -3.76
N GLU A 103 -0.82 20.79 -5.04
CA GLU A 103 -1.26 19.93 -6.14
C GLU A 103 -0.69 18.51 -6.05
N LEU A 104 0.61 18.38 -5.76
CA LEU A 104 1.25 17.08 -5.58
C LEU A 104 0.67 16.34 -4.36
N LEU A 105 0.47 17.06 -3.24
CA LEU A 105 -0.18 16.48 -2.07
C LEU A 105 -1.59 16.01 -2.40
N MET A 106 -2.39 16.81 -3.09
CA MET A 106 -3.79 16.47 -3.39
C MET A 106 -3.89 15.26 -4.32
N ARG A 107 -3.01 15.12 -5.33
CA ARG A 107 -2.94 13.90 -6.14
C ARG A 107 -2.61 12.66 -5.29
N ALA A 108 -1.70 12.79 -4.32
CA ALA A 108 -1.42 11.71 -3.38
C ALA A 108 -2.63 11.41 -2.49
N VAL A 109 -3.31 12.44 -1.97
CA VAL A 109 -4.52 12.31 -1.14
C VAL A 109 -5.64 11.59 -1.89
N ASP A 110 -5.84 11.87 -3.18
CA ASP A 110 -6.85 11.19 -3.99
C ASP A 110 -6.61 9.68 -4.03
N TRP A 111 -5.37 9.25 -4.26
CA TRP A 111 -5.01 7.84 -4.21
C TRP A 111 -5.10 7.25 -2.80
N MET A 112 -4.68 7.97 -1.76
CA MET A 112 -4.80 7.51 -0.38
C MET A 112 -6.27 7.35 0.05
N ALA A 113 -7.16 8.24 -0.40
CA ALA A 113 -8.58 8.21 -0.10
C ALA A 113 -9.38 7.23 -0.96
N ALA A 114 -8.85 6.80 -2.11
CA ALA A 114 -9.48 5.80 -2.96
C ALA A 114 -9.52 4.42 -2.28
N LEU A 115 -10.70 3.81 -2.23
CA LEU A 115 -10.87 2.47 -1.68
C LEU A 115 -10.17 1.43 -2.58
N ASN A 116 -9.54 0.43 -1.97
CA ASN A 116 -9.06 -0.76 -2.68
C ASN A 116 -10.20 -1.68 -3.17
N ARG A 117 -11.47 -1.23 -3.13
CA ARG A 117 -12.65 -2.02 -3.54
C ARG A 117 -12.51 -2.54 -4.96
N VAL A 118 -12.30 -1.64 -5.93
CA VAL A 118 -12.24 -2.03 -7.36
C VAL A 118 -11.11 -3.03 -7.59
N ALA A 119 -9.95 -2.81 -6.97
CA ALA A 119 -8.83 -3.75 -7.01
C ALA A 119 -9.21 -5.12 -6.44
N CYS A 120 -9.86 -5.12 -5.26
CA CYS A 120 -10.26 -6.32 -4.54
C CYS A 120 -11.34 -7.12 -5.28
N GLU A 121 -12.40 -6.48 -5.74
CA GLU A 121 -13.51 -7.15 -6.45
C GLU A 121 -13.03 -7.70 -7.79
N THR A 122 -12.21 -6.94 -8.53
CA THR A 122 -11.69 -7.38 -9.83
C THR A 122 -10.70 -8.52 -9.69
N MET A 123 -9.79 -8.51 -8.71
CA MET A 123 -8.85 -9.63 -8.53
C MET A 123 -9.56 -10.95 -8.16
N LEU A 124 -10.74 -10.89 -7.55
CA LEU A 124 -11.52 -12.07 -7.15
C LEU A 124 -12.28 -12.73 -8.32
N GLU A 125 -12.23 -12.14 -9.52
CA GLU A 125 -12.71 -12.74 -10.78
C GLU A 125 -11.66 -13.69 -11.40
N PHE A 126 -10.46 -13.71 -10.84
CA PHE A 126 -9.30 -14.51 -11.25
C PHE A 126 -8.92 -15.49 -10.13
N ASP A 127 -7.76 -16.15 -10.27
CA ASP A 127 -7.23 -17.11 -9.31
C ASP A 127 -5.98 -16.57 -8.57
N PRO A 128 -6.08 -15.47 -7.79
CA PRO A 128 -4.94 -14.96 -7.05
C PRO A 128 -4.50 -15.96 -6.00
N HIS A 129 -3.20 -16.24 -5.95
CA HIS A 129 -2.61 -17.13 -4.97
C HIS A 129 -2.30 -16.41 -3.66
N ALA A 130 -1.88 -15.14 -3.71
CA ALA A 130 -1.62 -14.33 -2.52
C ALA A 130 -1.92 -12.86 -2.74
N CYS A 131 -2.22 -12.13 -1.67
CA CYS A 131 -2.46 -10.70 -1.72
C CYS A 131 -2.12 -10.03 -0.38
N THR A 132 -1.45 -8.89 -0.46
CA THR A 132 -1.23 -7.96 0.66
C THR A 132 -1.53 -6.55 0.20
N ASP A 133 -1.88 -5.64 1.11
CA ASP A 133 -1.78 -4.20 0.86
C ASP A 133 -0.35 -3.71 1.10
N VAL A 134 0.04 -2.61 0.45
CA VAL A 134 1.34 -1.94 0.65
C VAL A 134 1.12 -0.71 1.53
N THR A 135 1.63 -0.75 2.77
CA THR A 135 1.45 0.33 3.76
C THR A 135 2.77 0.72 4.42
N GLY A 136 2.85 0.76 5.75
CA GLY A 136 3.93 1.40 6.51
C GLY A 136 5.31 0.78 6.34
N PHE A 137 5.41 -0.46 5.83
CA PHE A 137 6.71 -1.09 5.56
C PHE A 137 7.23 -0.86 4.13
N GLY A 138 6.51 -0.07 3.33
CA GLY A 138 6.85 0.20 1.94
C GLY A 138 6.68 -1.02 1.03
N LEU A 139 6.96 -0.84 -0.26
CA LEU A 139 6.84 -1.94 -1.23
C LEU A 139 7.73 -3.12 -0.82
N SER A 140 8.96 -2.83 -0.37
CA SER A 140 9.91 -3.85 0.06
C SER A 140 9.41 -4.70 1.22
N GLY A 141 8.94 -4.09 2.30
CA GLY A 141 8.54 -4.82 3.49
C GLY A 141 7.32 -5.72 3.25
N HIS A 142 6.35 -5.25 2.48
CA HIS A 142 5.15 -6.02 2.16
C HIS A 142 5.43 -7.15 1.16
N ALA A 143 6.25 -6.89 0.12
CA ALA A 143 6.71 -7.94 -0.78
C ALA A 143 7.58 -8.99 -0.05
N LEU A 144 8.49 -8.56 0.83
CA LEU A 144 9.30 -9.47 1.66
C LEU A 144 8.45 -10.28 2.64
N GLY A 145 7.44 -9.68 3.24
CA GLY A 145 6.48 -10.40 4.08
C GLY A 145 5.81 -11.53 3.30
N MET A 146 5.39 -11.24 2.07
CA MET A 146 4.77 -12.26 1.21
C MET A 146 5.76 -13.33 0.73
N ALA A 147 6.99 -12.92 0.38
CA ALA A 147 8.06 -13.82 -0.02
C ALA A 147 8.45 -14.79 1.10
N LYS A 148 8.61 -14.29 2.34
CA LYS A 148 8.90 -15.10 3.53
C LYS A 148 7.75 -16.04 3.88
N GLY A 149 6.51 -15.53 3.88
CA GLY A 149 5.32 -16.33 4.18
C GLY A 149 5.10 -17.48 3.19
N SER A 150 5.53 -17.30 1.94
CA SER A 150 5.35 -18.30 0.88
C SER A 150 6.62 -19.12 0.58
N ASN A 151 7.73 -18.85 1.26
CA ASN A 151 9.05 -19.44 1.01
C ASN A 151 9.52 -19.33 -0.46
N VAL A 152 9.40 -18.14 -1.04
CA VAL A 152 9.76 -17.82 -2.43
C VAL A 152 10.65 -16.58 -2.51
N ARG A 153 11.17 -16.27 -3.69
CA ARG A 153 11.75 -14.97 -4.00
C ARG A 153 10.81 -14.17 -4.90
N MET A 154 10.77 -12.86 -4.70
CA MET A 154 10.07 -11.94 -5.59
C MET A 154 11.09 -11.16 -6.39
N ARG A 155 10.83 -11.01 -7.69
CA ARG A 155 11.61 -10.17 -8.59
C ARG A 155 10.72 -9.06 -9.11
N ILE A 156 10.94 -7.83 -8.67
CA ILE A 156 10.18 -6.65 -9.07
C ILE A 156 11.04 -5.80 -10.01
N ARG A 157 10.48 -5.41 -11.16
CA ARG A 157 11.12 -4.53 -12.13
C ARG A 157 10.77 -3.09 -11.80
N PHE A 158 11.76 -2.32 -11.36
CA PHE A 158 11.59 -0.95 -10.88
C PHE A 158 10.93 -0.05 -11.92
N LYS A 159 11.32 -0.15 -13.20
CA LYS A 159 10.69 0.59 -14.30
C LYS A 159 9.17 0.39 -14.43
N ASP A 160 8.64 -0.76 -14.01
CA ASP A 160 7.22 -1.10 -14.13
C ASP A 160 6.42 -0.71 -12.87
N VAL A 161 7.10 -0.32 -11.79
CA VAL A 161 6.46 0.07 -10.53
C VAL A 161 5.79 1.44 -10.69
N PRO A 162 4.45 1.54 -10.59
CA PRO A 162 3.78 2.84 -10.58
C PRO A 162 4.26 3.65 -9.38
N ARG A 163 4.63 4.91 -9.62
CA ARG A 163 5.18 5.82 -8.62
C ARG A 163 4.88 7.27 -8.98
N TYR A 164 5.02 8.17 -8.00
CA TYR A 164 5.15 9.60 -8.28
C TYR A 164 6.60 9.89 -8.61
N GLU A 165 6.89 10.43 -9.79
CA GLU A 165 8.28 10.75 -10.16
C GLU A 165 8.82 11.88 -9.27
N GLU A 166 7.95 12.79 -8.82
CA GLU A 166 8.29 13.87 -7.88
C GLU A 166 8.76 13.33 -6.52
N SER A 167 8.41 12.08 -6.17
CA SER A 167 8.95 11.46 -4.95
C SER A 167 10.46 11.23 -5.06
N LEU A 168 11.02 10.94 -6.23
CA LEU A 168 12.46 10.78 -6.41
C LEU A 168 13.18 12.12 -6.23
N GLU A 169 12.61 13.20 -6.78
CA GLU A 169 13.14 14.56 -6.62
C GLU A 169 13.17 15.00 -5.15
N LEU A 170 12.09 14.74 -4.42
CA LEU A 170 12.02 15.02 -2.98
C LEU A 170 13.05 14.22 -2.19
N ILE A 171 13.27 12.94 -2.52
CA ILE A 171 14.31 12.14 -1.87
C ILE A 171 15.70 12.72 -2.15
N GLY A 172 15.97 13.15 -3.39
CA GLY A 172 17.23 13.80 -3.75
C GLY A 172 17.47 15.12 -2.99
N GLN A 173 16.40 15.78 -2.52
CA GLN A 173 16.46 16.94 -1.63
C GLN A 173 16.63 16.55 -0.13
N GLY A 174 16.86 15.28 0.18
CA GLY A 174 17.00 14.78 1.55
C GLY A 174 15.66 14.59 2.30
N VAL A 175 14.54 14.51 1.58
CA VAL A 175 13.24 14.20 2.19
C VAL A 175 13.13 12.70 2.42
N ALA A 176 12.92 12.33 3.67
CA ALA A 176 12.61 10.97 4.05
C ALA A 176 11.77 10.93 5.32
N THR A 177 10.99 9.86 5.46
CA THR A 177 10.19 9.61 6.67
C THR A 177 11.07 9.08 7.81
N SER A 178 10.57 9.16 9.04
CA SER A 178 11.27 8.64 10.21
C SER A 178 11.50 7.13 10.19
N VAL A 179 10.73 6.38 9.39
CA VAL A 179 10.81 4.91 9.33
C VAL A 179 11.51 4.38 8.08
N THR A 180 11.85 5.24 7.11
CA THR A 180 12.47 4.80 5.85
C THR A 180 13.79 4.06 6.09
N ALA A 181 14.66 4.59 6.97
CA ALA A 181 15.91 3.93 7.35
C ALA A 181 15.67 2.61 8.10
N SER A 182 14.68 2.56 8.99
CA SER A 182 14.30 1.34 9.70
C SER A 182 13.73 0.27 8.75
N ASN A 183 12.95 0.66 7.75
CA ASN A 183 12.45 -0.25 6.71
C ASN A 183 13.60 -0.83 5.88
N MET A 184 14.59 -0.01 5.49
CA MET A 184 15.80 -0.48 4.81
C MET A 184 16.58 -1.47 5.67
N GLN A 185 16.81 -1.14 6.94
CA GLN A 185 17.51 -2.02 7.87
C GLN A 185 16.77 -3.35 8.12
N ALA A 186 15.44 -3.30 8.27
CA ALA A 186 14.61 -4.48 8.48
C ALA A 186 14.57 -5.40 7.24
N ALA A 187 14.68 -4.83 6.04
CA ALA A 187 14.82 -5.59 4.81
C ALA A 187 16.18 -6.32 4.78
N GLY A 188 17.26 -5.62 5.13
CA GLY A 188 18.61 -6.18 5.25
C GLY A 188 19.02 -7.00 4.03
N ASP A 189 19.69 -8.13 4.27
CA ASP A 189 20.20 -9.00 3.19
C ASP A 189 19.09 -9.72 2.39
N TYR A 190 17.82 -9.60 2.81
CA TYR A 190 16.71 -10.17 2.05
C TYR A 190 16.32 -9.30 0.85
N LEU A 191 16.72 -8.02 0.84
CA LEU A 191 16.50 -7.09 -0.27
C LEU A 191 17.78 -6.90 -1.08
N THR A 192 17.74 -7.20 -2.36
CA THR A 192 18.85 -7.01 -3.30
C THR A 192 18.43 -6.12 -4.45
N PHE A 193 19.37 -5.32 -4.97
CA PHE A 193 19.16 -4.46 -6.13
C PHE A 193 20.08 -4.92 -7.27
N SER A 194 19.49 -5.26 -8.41
CA SER A 194 20.19 -5.79 -9.59
C SER A 194 20.16 -4.77 -10.72
N GLY A 195 21.28 -4.09 -10.93
CA GLY A 195 21.44 -3.00 -11.89
C GLY A 195 21.93 -1.71 -11.24
N ASN A 196 22.04 -0.64 -12.03
CA ASN A 196 22.50 0.65 -11.53
C ASN A 196 21.33 1.44 -10.91
N PHE A 197 21.21 1.35 -9.58
CA PHE A 197 20.23 2.07 -8.78
C PHE A 197 20.86 3.26 -8.09
N THR A 198 20.25 4.42 -8.26
CA THR A 198 20.49 5.61 -7.44
C THR A 198 20.02 5.39 -6.01
N ASP A 199 20.48 6.21 -5.07
CA ASP A 199 20.02 6.13 -3.69
C ASP A 199 18.53 6.50 -3.58
N GLU A 200 18.07 7.47 -4.37
CA GLU A 200 16.68 7.91 -4.41
C GLU A 200 15.73 6.74 -4.75
N GLU A 201 16.09 5.94 -5.76
CA GLU A 201 15.30 4.77 -6.16
C GLU A 201 15.28 3.69 -5.08
N ARG A 202 16.42 3.46 -4.40
CA ARG A 202 16.49 2.50 -3.29
C ARG A 202 15.62 2.95 -2.12
N TRP A 203 15.66 4.23 -1.80
CA TRP A 203 14.88 4.83 -0.72
C TRP A 203 13.37 4.83 -1.04
N LEU A 204 12.98 5.04 -2.29
CA LEU A 204 11.58 4.98 -2.71
C LEU A 204 10.98 3.59 -2.47
N ILE A 205 11.75 2.52 -2.71
CA ILE A 205 11.29 1.13 -2.52
C ILE A 205 10.94 0.81 -1.05
N VAL A 206 11.63 1.45 -0.10
CA VAL A 206 11.42 1.28 1.35
C VAL A 206 10.55 2.39 1.97
N ASP A 207 10.10 3.37 1.19
CA ASP A 207 9.25 4.47 1.64
C ASP A 207 7.91 3.93 2.17
N PRO A 208 7.49 4.27 3.40
CA PRO A 208 6.17 3.89 3.92
C PRO A 208 5.05 4.48 3.05
N GLN A 209 4.04 3.66 2.78
CA GLN A 209 2.85 4.10 2.06
C GLN A 209 1.68 4.28 3.04
N THR A 210 0.97 5.41 2.92
CA THR A 210 -0.30 5.59 3.62
C THR A 210 -1.42 5.13 2.69
N SER A 211 -2.23 4.15 3.10
CA SER A 211 -3.37 3.64 2.30
C SER A 211 -2.98 3.26 0.86
N GLY A 212 -1.86 2.53 0.71
CA GLY A 212 -1.37 2.09 -0.59
C GLY A 212 -2.25 1.02 -1.24
N GLY A 213 -1.79 0.56 -2.40
CA GLY A 213 -2.52 -0.40 -3.23
C GLY A 213 -2.40 -1.82 -2.74
N LEU A 214 -3.03 -2.74 -3.46
CA LEU A 214 -2.82 -4.17 -3.31
C LEU A 214 -1.59 -4.59 -4.14
N LEU A 215 -0.78 -5.47 -3.57
CA LEU A 215 0.19 -6.29 -4.27
C LEU A 215 -0.39 -7.71 -4.36
N VAL A 216 -0.66 -8.15 -5.59
CA VAL A 216 -1.36 -9.41 -5.89
C VAL A 216 -0.41 -10.36 -6.61
N SER A 217 -0.33 -11.60 -6.14
CA SER A 217 0.36 -12.72 -6.80
C SER A 217 -0.68 -13.62 -7.46
N LEU A 218 -0.58 -13.84 -8.77
CA LEU A 218 -1.51 -14.67 -9.54
C LEU A 218 -0.83 -15.31 -10.75
N PRO A 219 -1.44 -16.35 -11.39
CA PRO A 219 -0.88 -16.99 -12.58
C PRO A 219 -0.46 -15.98 -13.67
N ALA A 220 0.69 -16.22 -14.29
CA ALA A 220 1.31 -15.30 -15.25
C ALA A 220 0.42 -14.95 -16.45
N ASP A 221 -0.39 -15.91 -16.92
CA ASP A 221 -1.34 -15.77 -18.02
C ASP A 221 -2.56 -14.91 -17.67
N GLN A 222 -2.91 -14.80 -16.38
CA GLN A 222 -4.04 -14.00 -15.90
C GLN A 222 -3.67 -12.54 -15.61
N ALA A 223 -2.41 -12.26 -15.28
CA ALA A 223 -1.97 -10.94 -14.81
C ALA A 223 -2.22 -9.77 -15.80
N PRO A 224 -1.91 -9.90 -17.11
CA PRO A 224 -2.21 -8.83 -18.08
C PRO A 224 -3.71 -8.55 -18.20
N THR A 225 -4.54 -9.60 -18.16
CA THR A 225 -6.00 -9.50 -18.23
C THR A 225 -6.55 -8.81 -16.98
N LEU A 226 -6.03 -9.11 -15.79
CA LEU A 226 -6.39 -8.39 -14.56
C LEU A 226 -6.08 -6.90 -14.69
N VAL A 227 -4.88 -6.53 -15.17
CA VAL A 227 -4.51 -5.12 -15.37
C VAL A 227 -5.45 -4.43 -16.36
N ALA A 228 -5.76 -5.05 -17.49
CA ALA A 228 -6.71 -4.51 -18.46
C ALA A 228 -8.10 -4.26 -17.84
N ARG A 229 -8.63 -5.22 -17.05
CA ARG A 229 -9.91 -5.05 -16.34
C ARG A 229 -9.88 -3.94 -15.30
N LEU A 230 -8.76 -3.77 -14.58
CA LEU A 230 -8.59 -2.67 -13.63
C LEU A 230 -8.59 -1.32 -14.35
N HIS A 231 -7.94 -1.23 -15.51
CA HIS A 231 -7.91 -0.02 -16.33
C HIS A 231 -9.30 0.35 -16.85
N GLU A 232 -10.07 -0.64 -17.36
CA GLU A 232 -11.47 -0.48 -17.78
C GLU A 232 -12.36 0.05 -16.63
N ARG A 233 -12.07 -0.36 -15.39
CA ARG A 233 -12.79 0.07 -14.17
C ARG A 233 -12.20 1.33 -13.52
N GLY A 234 -11.34 2.06 -14.22
CA GLY A 234 -10.83 3.37 -13.82
C GLY A 234 -9.52 3.35 -13.04
N ASN A 235 -8.98 2.19 -12.64
CA ASN A 235 -7.66 2.09 -12.03
C ASN A 235 -6.58 2.00 -13.12
N ARG A 236 -6.25 3.13 -13.74
CA ARG A 236 -5.31 3.23 -14.87
C ARG A 236 -3.83 3.09 -14.51
N VAL A 237 -3.49 3.04 -13.23
CA VAL A 237 -2.10 2.93 -12.74
C VAL A 237 -1.70 1.50 -12.40
N ALA A 238 -2.65 0.57 -12.36
CA ALA A 238 -2.35 -0.82 -12.07
C ALA A 238 -1.37 -1.38 -13.12
N ALA A 239 -0.36 -2.12 -12.67
CA ALA A 239 0.67 -2.65 -13.55
C ALA A 239 1.16 -4.01 -13.08
N VAL A 240 1.61 -4.85 -14.03
CA VAL A 240 2.40 -6.04 -13.74
C VAL A 240 3.83 -5.58 -13.41
N VAL A 241 4.22 -5.67 -12.14
CA VAL A 241 5.49 -5.11 -11.65
C VAL A 241 6.60 -6.14 -11.55
N GLY A 242 6.31 -7.43 -11.71
CA GLY A 242 7.29 -8.45 -11.45
C GLY A 242 6.74 -9.87 -11.48
N GLU A 243 7.52 -10.76 -10.92
CA GLU A 243 7.25 -12.20 -10.87
C GLU A 243 7.72 -12.81 -9.56
N VAL A 244 7.20 -14.00 -9.27
CA VAL A 244 7.63 -14.85 -8.17
C VAL A 244 8.50 -15.96 -8.74
N VAL A 245 9.69 -16.13 -8.17
CA VAL A 245 10.66 -17.14 -8.58
C VAL A 245 10.97 -18.09 -7.42
N PRO A 246 11.48 -19.30 -7.70
CA PRO A 246 11.91 -20.21 -6.65
C PRO A 246 12.90 -19.55 -5.70
N ALA A 247 12.83 -19.90 -4.41
CA ALA A 247 13.86 -19.51 -3.47
C ALA A 247 15.16 -20.27 -3.76
N ASP A 248 16.27 -19.55 -3.89
CA ASP A 248 17.61 -20.13 -3.96
C ASP A 248 18.25 -20.04 -2.57
N GLY A 249 18.07 -21.10 -1.77
CA GLY A 249 18.54 -21.20 -0.38
C GLY A 249 17.75 -20.38 0.66
N ARG A 250 17.19 -19.22 0.29
CA ARG A 250 16.36 -18.39 1.19
C ARG A 250 15.31 -17.54 0.44
N PRO A 251 14.17 -17.20 1.08
CA PRO A 251 13.25 -16.22 0.54
C PRO A 251 13.91 -14.85 0.39
N GLY A 252 13.31 -13.94 -0.38
CA GLY A 252 13.86 -12.60 -0.56
C GLY A 252 13.16 -11.79 -1.63
N LEU A 253 13.62 -10.56 -1.80
CA LEU A 253 13.14 -9.61 -2.78
C LEU A 253 14.34 -9.08 -3.58
N GLU A 254 14.23 -9.20 -4.90
CA GLU A 254 15.15 -8.61 -5.85
C GLU A 254 14.42 -7.48 -6.58
N ILE A 255 14.98 -6.27 -6.53
CA ILE A 255 14.55 -5.16 -7.38
C ILE A 255 15.49 -5.10 -8.58
N VAL A 256 14.96 -5.34 -9.77
CA VAL A 256 15.68 -5.27 -11.05
C VAL A 256 15.38 -3.94 -11.70
N LYS A 257 16.36 -3.33 -12.35
CA LYS A 257 16.20 -2.03 -13.01
C LYS A 257 15.12 -2.04 -14.10
#